data_AF-A0A661N7N8-F1
#
_entry.id   AF-A0A661N7N8-F1
#
_cell.length_a   1.000
_cell.length_b   1.000
_cell.length_c   1.000
_cell.angle_alpha   90.00
_cell.angle_beta   90.00
_cell.angle_gamma   90.00
#
_symmetry.space_group_name_H-M   'P 1'
#
loop_
_entity.id
_entity.type
_entity.pdbx_description
1 polymer ?
#
loop_
_entity_poly.entity_id
_entity_poly.type
_entity_poly.pdbx_seq_one_letter_code
_entity_poly.pdbx_strand_id
1 'polypeptide(L)' 'KEDVALTLPENPKSLSTAIREGKKTFVEAGGPRAYFGAPAEASAAEGDALYVELADIFASAVRELM' A
#
# COMPACT_ATOMS: atom_id res chain seq x y z
N LYS A 1 -14.88 -14.58 10.45
CA LYS A 1 -14.48 -13.18 10.16
C LYS A 1 -14.82 -12.94 8.71
N GLU A 2 -15.65 -11.95 8.42
CA GLU A 2 -15.92 -11.53 7.04
C GLU A 2 -14.64 -10.92 6.47
N ASP A 3 -14.32 -11.23 5.21
CA ASP A 3 -13.16 -10.65 4.55
C ASP A 3 -13.47 -9.20 4.17
N VAL A 4 -13.06 -8.27 5.04
CA VAL A 4 -13.35 -6.84 4.89
C VAL A 4 -12.84 -6.31 3.54
N ALA A 5 -11.74 -6.87 3.01
CA ALA A 5 -11.18 -6.44 1.72
C ALA A 5 -12.18 -6.60 0.57
N LEU A 6 -12.98 -7.67 0.58
CA LEU A 6 -14.02 -7.94 -0.43
C LEU A 6 -15.17 -6.92 -0.39
N THR A 7 -15.33 -6.19 0.71
CA THR A 7 -16.38 -5.17 0.87
C THR A 7 -15.92 -3.76 0.49
N LEU A 8 -14.62 -3.59 0.19
CA LEU A 8 -14.03 -2.31 -0.14
C LEU A 8 -13.97 -2.11 -1.67
N PRO A 9 -14.69 -1.12 -2.24
CA PRO A 9 -14.52 -0.72 -3.63
C PRO A 9 -13.11 -0.21 -3.88
N GLU A 10 -12.64 -0.38 -5.11
CA GLU A 10 -11.38 0.20 -5.59
C GLU A 10 -11.30 1.71 -5.34
N ASN A 11 -10.13 2.18 -4.93
CA ASN A 11 -9.77 3.58 -4.84
C ASN A 11 -8.49 3.86 -5.66
N PRO A 12 -8.59 4.31 -6.92
CA PRO A 12 -7.43 4.50 -7.79
C PRO A 12 -6.57 5.72 -7.43
N LYS A 13 -6.87 6.44 -6.33
CA LYS A 13 -6.06 7.57 -5.89
C LYS A 13 -4.71 7.10 -5.38
N SER A 14 -3.65 7.81 -5.75
CA SER A 14 -2.30 7.55 -5.27
C SER A 14 -1.99 8.39 -4.02
N LEU A 15 -1.74 7.72 -2.90
CA LEU A 15 -1.33 8.39 -1.67
C LEU A 15 0.03 9.09 -1.83
N SER A 16 0.99 8.48 -2.53
CA SER A 16 2.33 9.07 -2.72
C SER A 16 2.28 10.34 -3.55
N THR A 17 1.41 10.38 -4.57
CA THR A 17 1.13 11.60 -5.35
C THR A 17 0.48 12.67 -4.49
N ALA A 18 -0.54 12.33 -3.70
CA ALA A 18 -1.20 13.28 -2.81
C ALA A 18 -0.24 13.88 -1.75
N ILE A 19 0.66 13.06 -1.19
CA ILE A 19 1.70 13.52 -0.27
C ILE A 19 2.63 14.51 -0.98
N ARG A 20 3.08 14.19 -2.19
CA ARG A 20 3.92 15.07 -3.02
C ARG A 20 3.24 16.41 -3.32
N GLU A 21 1.94 16.40 -3.55
CA GLU A 21 1.12 17.59 -3.78
C GLU A 21 0.83 18.39 -2.50
N GLY A 22 1.29 17.92 -1.34
CA GLY A 22 1.15 18.62 -0.07
C GLY A 22 -0.21 18.45 0.62
N LYS A 23 -1.04 17.51 0.18
CA LYS A 23 -2.29 17.15 0.88
C LYS A 23 -1.97 16.71 2.31
N LYS A 24 -2.79 17.13 3.28
CA LYS A 24 -2.53 16.94 4.71
C LYS A 24 -3.44 15.92 5.37
N THR A 25 -4.52 15.53 4.72
CA THR A 25 -5.48 14.55 5.25
C THR A 25 -5.81 13.45 4.24
N PHE A 26 -6.25 12.28 4.70
CA PHE A 26 -6.70 11.23 3.81
C PHE A 26 -7.93 11.62 2.99
N VAL A 27 -8.81 12.47 3.55
CA VAL A 27 -9.96 13.03 2.84
C VAL A 27 -9.49 13.88 1.66
N GLU A 28 -8.51 14.78 1.90
CA GLU A 28 -7.89 15.59 0.84
C GLU A 28 -7.12 14.76 -0.20
N ALA A 29 -6.56 13.62 0.21
CA ALA A 29 -5.90 12.66 -0.66
C ALA A 29 -6.88 11.76 -1.46
N GLY A 30 -8.20 11.87 -1.22
CA GLY A 30 -9.22 11.07 -1.89
C GLY A 30 -9.40 9.66 -1.32
N GLY A 31 -8.97 9.41 -0.08
CA GLY A 31 -9.19 8.17 0.66
C GLY A 31 -9.90 8.41 1.99
N PRO A 32 -11.20 8.76 2.02
CA PRO A 32 -11.92 9.11 3.26
C PRO A 32 -11.97 7.98 4.30
N ARG A 33 -11.75 6.73 3.88
CA ARG A 33 -11.62 5.55 4.77
C ARG A 33 -10.17 5.08 4.94
N ALA A 34 -9.20 5.95 4.61
CA ALA A 34 -7.76 5.72 4.74
C ALA A 34 -7.22 4.47 4.01
N TYR A 35 -7.77 4.14 2.84
CA TYR A 35 -7.26 3.09 1.96
C TYR A 35 -7.16 3.60 0.52
N PHE A 36 -6.29 2.96 -0.25
CA PHE A 36 -5.95 3.26 -1.64
C PHE A 36 -5.67 1.95 -2.38
N GLY A 37 -5.90 1.89 -3.69
CA GLY A 37 -5.78 0.67 -4.51
C GLY A 37 -7.06 -0.17 -4.55
N ALA A 38 -6.92 -1.46 -4.88
CA ALA A 38 -8.02 -2.42 -5.05
C ALA A 38 -7.94 -3.57 -4.01
N PRO A 39 -8.42 -3.37 -2.77
CA PRO A 39 -8.27 -4.37 -1.70
C PRO A 39 -8.86 -5.74 -2.05
N ALA A 40 -9.97 -5.78 -2.79
CA ALA A 40 -10.65 -7.02 -3.18
C ALA A 40 -9.85 -7.87 -4.19
N GLU A 41 -8.86 -7.30 -4.86
CA GLU A 41 -8.00 -8.00 -5.83
C GLU A 41 -6.71 -8.54 -5.21
N ALA A 42 -6.42 -8.20 -3.95
CA ALA A 42 -5.22 -8.64 -3.26
C ALA A 42 -5.17 -10.17 -3.13
N SER A 43 -3.98 -10.75 -3.29
CA SER A 43 -3.79 -12.20 -3.21
C SER A 43 -2.61 -12.59 -2.32
N ALA A 44 -2.64 -13.82 -1.78
CA ALA A 44 -1.52 -14.35 -1.00
C ALA A 44 -0.23 -14.46 -1.84
N ALA A 45 -0.35 -14.89 -3.11
CA ALA A 45 0.79 -15.01 -4.00
C ALA A 45 1.49 -13.66 -4.27
N GLU A 46 0.70 -12.60 -4.46
CA GLU A 46 1.23 -11.24 -4.57
C GLU A 46 1.92 -10.81 -3.26
N GLY A 47 1.27 -11.06 -2.11
CA GLY A 47 1.83 -10.74 -0.80
C GLY A 47 3.17 -11.43 -0.53
N ASP A 48 3.29 -12.72 -0.87
CA ASP A 48 4.52 -13.49 -0.71
C ASP A 48 5.65 -12.93 -1.60
N ALA A 49 5.33 -12.57 -2.85
CA ALA A 49 6.30 -11.96 -3.76
C ALA A 49 6.79 -10.60 -3.24
N LEU A 50 5.87 -9.74 -2.78
CA LEU A 50 6.21 -8.43 -2.20
C LEU A 50 7.05 -8.56 -0.93
N TYR A 51 6.76 -9.55 -0.08
CA TYR A 51 7.51 -9.80 1.13
C TYR A 51 8.97 -10.15 0.84
N VAL A 52 9.21 -11.04 -0.13
CA VAL A 52 10.57 -11.42 -0.55
C VAL A 52 11.33 -10.20 -1.06
N GLU A 53 10.70 -9.38 -1.91
CA GLU A 53 11.32 -8.17 -2.45
C GLU A 53 11.69 -7.18 -1.34
N LEU A 54 10.78 -6.92 -0.40
CA LEU A 54 11.03 -6.05 0.76
C LEU A 54 12.16 -6.57 1.64
N ALA A 55 12.22 -7.88 1.87
CA ALA A 55 13.29 -8.50 2.64
C ALA A 55 14.66 -8.33 1.97
N ASP A 56 14.72 -8.45 0.64
CA ASP A 56 15.96 -8.25 -0.11
C ASP A 56 16.42 -6.79 -0.12
N ILE A 57 15.51 -5.84 -0.36
CA ILE A 57 15.79 -4.41 -0.26
C ILE A 57 16.38 -4.06 1.11
N PHE A 58 15.73 -4.56 2.18
CA PHE A 58 16.19 -4.33 3.54
C PHE A 58 17.57 -4.95 3.80
N ALA A 59 17.78 -6.21 3.43
CA ALA A 59 19.04 -6.91 3.64
C ALA A 59 20.19 -6.24 2.88
N SER A 60 19.95 -5.77 1.66
CA SER A 60 20.91 -5.03 0.85
C SER A 60 21.29 -3.70 1.50
N ALA A 61 20.31 -2.92 1.95
CA ALA A 61 20.56 -1.66 2.66
C ALA A 61 21.39 -1.86 3.94
N VAL A 62 21.14 -2.93 4.70
CA VAL A 62 21.93 -3.25 5.91
C VAL A 62 23.39 -3.56 5.56
N ARG A 63 23.64 -4.33 4.50
CA ARG A 63 25.01 -4.69 4.09
C ARG A 63 25.82 -3.47 3.64
N GLU A 64 25.17 -2.47 3.04
CA GLU A 64 25.83 -1.22 2.62
C GLU A 64 26.23 -0.32 3.80
N LEU A 65 25.62 -0.50 4.97
CA LEU A 65 25.87 0.29 6.18
C LEU A 65 26.91 -0.33 7.12
N MET A 66 27.35 -1.56 6.86
CA MET A 66 28.38 -2.28 7.63
C MET A 66 29.75 -2.14 6.97
#